data_AF-A0A7R9AT02-F1
#
_entry.id   AF-A0A7R9AT02-F1
#
_cell.length_a   1.000
_cell.length_b   1.000
_cell.length_c   1.000
_cell.angle_alpha   90.00
_cell.angle_beta   90.00
_cell.angle_gamma   90.00
#
_symmetry.space_group_name_H-M   'P 1'
#
loop_
_entity.id
_entity.type
_entity.pdbx_description
1 polymer ?
#
loop_
_entity_poly.entity_id
_entity_poly.type
_entity_poly.pdbx_seq_one_letter_code
_entity_poly.pdbx_strand_id
1 'polypeptide(L)'
;MDPAEVEFLAEKEMVCIIPNFNFDRIFLISGEIGPFRAGLPVKVPIWMAINLRQRQKCRIIPPDWMDVDKLLEVKEIESQSRFFTKMPSEHYMVEARLLLGAAAEDIPRTDEIRTVLKCFPNAIHWVLSMTCL
;
A
#
# COMPACT_ATOMS: atom_id res chain seq x y z
N MET A 1 -17.63 -7.83 -6.86
CA MET A 1 -17.40 -6.37 -6.93
C MET A 1 -16.52 -6.08 -8.13
N ASP A 2 -16.69 -4.93 -8.79
CA ASP A 2 -15.83 -4.58 -9.92
C ASP A 2 -14.39 -4.28 -9.43
N PRO A 3 -13.32 -4.67 -10.15
CA PRO A 3 -11.95 -4.39 -9.72
C PRO A 3 -11.67 -2.90 -9.47
N ALA A 4 -12.34 -1.99 -10.19
CA ALA A 4 -12.17 -0.55 -9.98
C ALA A 4 -12.81 -0.09 -8.66
N GLU A 5 -13.89 -0.72 -8.21
CA GLU A 5 -14.50 -0.43 -6.90
C GLU A 5 -13.57 -0.83 -5.75
N VAL A 6 -12.95 -2.01 -5.85
CA VAL A 6 -11.99 -2.48 -4.84
C VAL A 6 -10.76 -1.58 -4.80
N GLU A 7 -10.31 -1.12 -5.96
CA GLU A 7 -9.22 -0.14 -6.06
C GLU A 7 -9.56 1.19 -5.39
N PHE A 8 -10.75 1.72 -5.67
CA PHE A 8 -11.24 2.95 -5.05
C PHE A 8 -11.37 2.84 -3.52
N LEU A 9 -11.74 1.67 -3.00
CA LEU A 9 -11.80 1.43 -1.56
C LEU A 9 -10.41 1.39 -0.93
N ALA A 10 -9.47 0.67 -1.55
CA ALA A 10 -8.09 0.55 -1.07
C ALA A 10 -7.34 1.89 -1.07
N GLU A 11 -7.67 2.80 -2.00
CA GLU A 11 -7.07 4.14 -2.06
C GLU A 11 -7.29 5.00 -0.79
N LYS A 12 -8.27 4.64 0.04
CA LYS A 12 -8.56 5.31 1.31
C LYS A 12 -7.59 4.93 2.42
N GLU A 13 -6.84 3.84 2.25
CA GLU A 13 -5.84 3.41 3.23
C GLU A 13 -4.78 4.47 3.46
N MET A 14 -4.29 4.56 4.69
CA MET A 14 -3.38 5.61 5.12
C MET A 14 -1.93 5.17 4.99
N VAL A 15 -1.14 5.90 4.22
CA VAL A 15 0.31 5.67 4.05
C VAL A 15 1.11 6.87 4.56
N CYS A 16 2.37 6.63 4.89
CA CYS A 16 3.27 7.67 5.36
C CYS A 16 4.10 8.23 4.19
N ILE A 17 4.21 9.56 4.11
CA ILE A 17 5.04 10.24 3.12
C ILE A 17 5.97 11.24 3.80
N ILE A 18 7.09 11.56 3.16
CA ILE A 18 7.97 12.67 3.50
C ILE A 18 7.81 13.74 2.40
N PRO A 19 7.11 14.86 2.66
CA PRO A 19 6.95 15.92 1.68
C PRO A 19 8.25 16.73 1.53
N ASN A 20 8.43 17.38 0.40
CA ASN A 20 9.52 18.34 0.14
C ASN A 20 9.04 19.80 0.13
N PHE A 21 7.81 20.04 0.60
CA PHE A 21 7.18 21.36 0.67
C PHE A 21 6.58 21.59 2.05
N ASN A 22 6.33 22.87 2.36
CA ASN A 22 5.56 23.28 3.52
C ASN A 22 4.16 23.69 3.07
N PHE A 23 3.13 23.22 3.78
CA PHE A 23 1.75 23.60 3.55
C PHE A 23 0.96 23.44 4.85
N ASP A 24 0.00 24.33 5.08
CA ASP A 24 -0.82 24.23 6.29
C ASP A 24 -1.81 23.05 6.20
N ARG A 25 -2.66 22.88 7.21
CA ARG A 25 -3.68 21.83 7.22
C ARG A 25 -4.67 22.00 6.06
N ILE A 26 -5.06 20.88 5.47
CA ILE A 26 -6.15 20.80 4.50
C ILE A 26 -7.36 20.21 5.23
N PHE A 27 -8.49 20.90 5.14
CA PHE A 27 -9.76 20.43 5.68
C PHE A 27 -10.59 19.78 4.56
N LEU A 28 -10.73 18.46 4.62
CA LEU A 28 -11.57 17.67 3.71
C LEU A 28 -12.91 17.35 4.38
N ILE A 29 -13.88 16.89 3.58
CA ILE A 29 -15.20 16.45 4.07
C ILE A 29 -15.05 15.35 5.13
N SER A 30 -14.07 14.46 4.95
CA SER A 30 -13.83 13.29 5.82
C SER A 30 -12.79 13.52 6.93
N GLY A 31 -12.28 14.74 7.11
CA GLY A 31 -11.29 15.05 8.16
C GLY A 31 -10.21 16.03 7.72
N GLU A 32 -9.22 16.25 8.59
CA GLU A 32 -8.06 17.10 8.30
C GLU A 32 -6.80 16.30 7.92
N ILE A 33 -5.97 16.85 7.03
CA ILE A 33 -4.68 16.27 6.65
C ILE A 33 -3.59 17.34 6.77
N GLY A 34 -2.44 16.95 7.32
CA GLY A 34 -1.30 17.83 7.56
C GLY A 34 -1.20 18.27 9.02
N PRO A 35 -0.45 19.34 9.32
CA PRO A 35 0.28 20.19 8.37
C PRO A 35 1.42 19.45 7.66
N PHE A 36 1.77 19.90 6.45
CA PHE A 36 2.90 19.38 5.69
C PHE A 36 4.14 20.19 6.04
N ARG A 37 5.18 19.52 6.52
CA ARG A 37 6.48 20.12 6.83
C ARG A 37 7.55 19.36 6.07
N ALA A 38 8.34 20.07 5.28
CA ALA A 38 9.37 19.48 4.45
C ALA A 38 10.34 18.64 5.30
N GLY A 39 10.59 17.40 4.87
CA GLY A 39 11.47 16.47 5.56
C GLY A 39 10.86 15.76 6.78
N LEU A 40 9.63 16.10 7.19
CA LEU A 40 8.95 15.43 8.30
C LEU A 40 7.87 14.45 7.80
N PRO A 41 7.83 13.21 8.32
CA PRO A 41 6.81 12.24 7.94
C PRO A 41 5.39 12.72 8.28
N VAL A 42 4.43 12.47 7.38
CA VAL A 42 3.00 12.75 7.57
C VAL A 42 2.16 11.63 6.96
N LYS A 43 1.07 11.24 7.63
CA LYS A 43 0.12 10.25 7.11
C LYS A 43 -0.89 10.91 6.19
N VAL A 44 -1.08 10.32 5.01
CA VAL A 44 -2.07 10.74 4.00
C VAL A 44 -2.73 9.51 3.37
N PRO A 45 -3.94 9.63 2.81
CA PRO A 45 -4.52 8.56 2.00
C PRO A 45 -3.67 8.22 0.78
N ILE A 46 -3.74 6.98 0.30
CA ILE A 46 -2.97 6.50 -0.86
C ILE A 46 -3.23 7.35 -2.11
N TRP A 47 -4.50 7.69 -2.42
CA TRP A 47 -4.81 8.53 -3.59
C TRP A 47 -4.05 9.87 -3.55
N MET A 48 -3.87 10.44 -2.35
CA MET A 48 -3.16 11.70 -2.15
C MET A 48 -1.64 11.49 -2.23
N ALA A 49 -1.12 10.42 -1.63
CA ALA A 49 0.30 10.07 -1.70
C ALA A 49 0.76 9.89 -3.15
N ILE A 50 0.00 9.15 -3.96
CA ILE A 50 0.28 8.92 -5.39
C ILE A 50 0.25 10.24 -6.16
N ASN A 51 -0.78 11.08 -5.94
CA ASN A 51 -0.90 12.37 -6.63
C ASN A 51 0.29 13.30 -6.31
N LEU A 52 0.70 13.36 -5.04
CA LEU A 52 1.86 14.14 -4.62
C LEU A 52 3.17 13.57 -5.19
N ARG A 53 3.32 12.24 -5.24
CA ARG A 53 4.51 11.59 -5.80
C ARG A 53 4.65 11.83 -7.30
N GLN A 54 3.56 11.72 -8.07
CA GLN A 54 3.55 12.01 -9.50
C GLN A 54 3.99 13.45 -9.81
N ARG A 55 3.74 14.37 -8.87
CA ARG A 55 4.17 15.78 -8.94
C ARG A 55 5.56 16.02 -8.33
N GLN A 56 6.28 14.95 -7.96
CA GLN A 56 7.59 14.98 -7.32
C GLN A 56 7.61 15.82 -6.03
N LYS A 57 6.50 15.83 -5.27
CA LYS A 57 6.35 16.62 -4.04
C LYS A 57 6.57 15.83 -2.74
N CYS A 58 6.77 14.52 -2.84
CA CYS A 58 7.05 13.69 -1.69
C CYS A 58 7.84 12.43 -2.06
N ARG A 59 8.42 11.84 -1.03
CA ARG A 59 8.88 10.45 -1.01
C ARG A 59 7.87 9.62 -0.25
N ILE A 60 7.47 8.48 -0.79
CA ILE A 60 6.59 7.54 -0.09
C ILE A 60 7.45 6.66 0.83
N ILE A 61 7.01 6.48 2.07
CA ILE A 61 7.62 5.51 2.98
C ILE A 61 6.86 4.19 2.79
N PRO A 62 7.54 3.08 2.47
CA PRO A 62 6.87 1.79 2.35
C PRO A 62 6.18 1.42 3.68
N PRO A 63 4.96 0.85 3.63
CA PRO A 63 4.33 0.28 4.82
C PRO A 63 5.22 -0.75 5.50
N ASP A 64 5.11 -0.90 6.82
CA ASP A 64 5.97 -1.79 7.59
C ASP A 64 5.93 -3.25 7.14
N TRP A 65 4.81 -3.69 6.57
CA TRP A 65 4.63 -5.04 6.07
C TRP A 65 5.25 -5.26 4.67
N MET A 66 5.51 -4.18 3.94
CA MET A 66 6.06 -4.21 2.58
C MET A 66 7.60 -4.34 2.63
N ASP A 67 8.05 -5.38 3.32
CA ASP A 67 9.44 -5.77 3.40
C ASP A 67 9.58 -7.25 3.02
N VAL A 68 10.65 -7.58 2.28
CA VAL A 68 10.85 -8.92 1.73
C VAL A 68 10.90 -9.97 2.84
N ASP A 69 11.62 -9.68 3.94
CA ASP A 69 11.87 -10.66 4.99
C ASP A 69 10.57 -10.98 5.73
N LYS A 70 9.74 -9.95 6.00
CA LYS A 70 8.40 -10.12 6.59
C LYS A 70 7.43 -10.83 5.65
N LEU A 71 7.46 -10.51 4.36
CA LEU A 71 6.58 -11.17 3.38
C LEU A 71 6.93 -12.66 3.24
N LEU A 72 8.22 -13.02 3.30
CA LEU A 72 8.66 -14.40 3.31
C LEU A 72 8.22 -15.14 4.58
N GLU A 73 8.29 -14.49 5.73
CA GLU A 73 7.78 -15.05 6.99
C GLU A 73 6.26 -15.33 6.91
N VAL A 74 5.47 -14.36 6.43
CA VAL A 74 4.02 -14.54 6.25
C VAL A 74 3.73 -15.69 5.28
N LYS A 75 4.51 -15.80 4.20
CA LYS A 75 4.37 -16.89 3.21
C LYS A 75 4.68 -18.26 3.83
N GLU A 76 5.71 -18.35 4.67
CA GLU A 76 6.06 -19.59 5.36
C GLU A 76 4.95 -20.02 6.32
N ILE A 77 4.43 -19.09 7.12
CA ILE A 77 3.30 -19.33 8.03
C ILE A 77 2.05 -19.79 7.26
N GLU A 78 1.76 -19.15 6.12
CA GLU A 78 0.66 -19.55 5.24
C GLU A 78 0.85 -20.97 4.69
N SER A 79 2.07 -21.34 4.30
CA SER A 79 2.37 -22.68 3.76
C SER A 79 2.17 -23.80 4.78
N GLN A 80 2.40 -23.51 6.06
CA GLN A 80 2.27 -24.47 7.16
C GLN A 80 0.84 -24.54 7.71
N SER A 81 0.03 -23.51 7.47
CA SER A 81 -1.34 -23.43 7.94
C SER A 81 -2.30 -24.17 7.01
N ARG A 82 -3.28 -24.88 7.60
CA ARG A 82 -4.41 -25.47 6.85
C ARG A 82 -5.56 -24.48 6.62
N PHE A 83 -5.50 -23.31 7.25
CA PHE A 83 -6.52 -22.27 7.21
C PHE A 83 -5.93 -20.95 6.72
N PHE A 84 -6.79 -20.04 6.28
CA PHE A 84 -6.38 -18.69 5.90
C PHE A 84 -5.69 -17.98 7.08
N THR A 85 -4.51 -17.47 6.81
CA THR A 85 -3.72 -16.68 7.74
C THR A 85 -4.12 -15.21 7.61
N LYS A 86 -3.96 -14.45 8.70
CA LYS A 86 -4.25 -13.02 8.71
C LYS A 86 -3.23 -12.31 7.81
N MET A 87 -3.72 -11.66 6.76
CA MET A 87 -2.88 -10.84 5.90
C MET A 87 -2.47 -9.52 6.58
N PRO A 88 -1.35 -8.90 6.18
CA PRO A 88 -0.85 -7.68 6.83
C PRO A 88 -1.76 -6.45 6.66
N SER A 89 -2.50 -6.40 5.55
CA SER A 89 -3.56 -5.41 5.31
C SER A 89 -4.74 -6.08 4.60
N GLU A 90 -5.94 -5.52 4.77
CA GLU A 90 -7.16 -5.96 4.08
C GLU A 90 -7.03 -5.84 2.56
N HIS A 91 -6.36 -4.78 2.09
CA HIS A 91 -6.21 -4.46 0.66
C HIS A 91 -4.76 -4.59 0.17
N TYR A 92 -3.95 -5.44 0.81
CA TYR A 92 -2.49 -5.53 0.59
C TYR A 92 -2.08 -5.64 -0.89
N MET A 93 -2.83 -6.39 -1.72
CA MET A 93 -2.53 -6.54 -3.15
C MET A 93 -2.66 -5.22 -3.91
N VAL A 94 -3.74 -4.48 -3.65
CA VAL A 94 -4.01 -3.22 -4.32
C VAL A 94 -3.05 -2.16 -3.82
N GLU A 95 -2.83 -2.09 -2.50
CA GLU A 95 -1.82 -1.20 -1.91
C GLU A 95 -0.44 -1.43 -2.52
N ALA A 96 -0.01 -2.69 -2.61
CA ALA A 96 1.25 -3.04 -3.26
C ALA A 96 1.28 -2.63 -4.73
N ARG A 97 0.23 -2.92 -5.50
CA ARG A 97 0.16 -2.55 -6.92
C ARG A 97 0.30 -1.04 -7.12
N LEU A 98 -0.44 -0.27 -6.32
CA LEU A 98 -0.46 1.19 -6.38
C LEU A 98 0.89 1.79 -5.97
N LEU A 99 1.45 1.36 -4.83
CA LEU A 99 2.71 1.90 -4.30
C LEU A 99 3.91 1.48 -5.14
N LEU A 100 4.00 0.20 -5.54
CA LEU A 100 5.07 -0.29 -6.41
C LEU A 100 4.92 0.23 -7.85
N GLY A 101 3.75 0.72 -8.26
CA GLY A 101 3.52 1.38 -9.54
C GLY A 101 3.96 2.84 -9.53
N ALA A 102 3.64 3.59 -8.47
CA ALA A 102 3.90 5.03 -8.38
C ALA A 102 5.26 5.39 -7.75
N ALA A 103 5.82 4.54 -6.90
CA ALA A 103 6.97 4.84 -6.05
C ALA A 103 7.96 3.68 -5.94
N ALA A 104 8.15 2.91 -7.02
CA ALA A 104 9.12 1.82 -7.08
C ALA A 104 10.55 2.22 -6.66
N GLU A 105 10.92 3.47 -6.91
CA GLU A 105 12.24 4.03 -6.55
C GLU A 105 12.40 4.31 -5.06
N ASP A 106 11.30 4.51 -4.33
CA ASP A 106 11.34 4.81 -2.90
C ASP A 106 11.45 3.54 -2.05
N ILE A 107 11.11 2.39 -2.65
CA ILE A 107 10.95 1.09 -2.00
C ILE A 107 12.15 0.20 -2.35
N PRO A 108 12.89 -0.32 -1.36
CA PRO A 108 14.01 -1.23 -1.62
C PRO A 108 13.49 -2.61 -2.07
N ARG A 109 14.26 -3.32 -2.90
CA ARG A 109 13.97 -4.70 -3.33
C ARG A 109 12.59 -4.88 -4.00
N THR A 110 12.10 -3.87 -4.71
CA THR A 110 10.79 -3.85 -5.39
C THR A 110 10.50 -5.11 -6.22
N ASP A 111 11.47 -5.61 -6.99
CA ASP A 111 11.25 -6.80 -7.84
C ASP A 111 11.09 -8.09 -7.05
N GLU A 112 11.82 -8.23 -5.93
CA GLU A 112 11.66 -9.35 -5.00
C GLU A 112 10.29 -9.29 -4.33
N ILE A 113 9.88 -8.11 -3.85
CA ILE A 113 8.55 -7.88 -3.26
C ILE A 113 7.46 -8.28 -4.27
N ARG A 114 7.56 -7.84 -5.53
CA ARG A 114 6.63 -8.23 -6.60
C ARG A 114 6.59 -9.74 -6.82
N THR A 115 7.74 -10.41 -6.75
CA THR A 115 7.84 -11.85 -6.94
C THR A 115 7.21 -12.61 -5.78
N VAL A 116 7.52 -12.23 -4.54
CA VAL A 116 6.94 -12.83 -3.34
C VAL A 116 5.42 -12.65 -3.34
N LEU A 117 4.93 -11.44 -3.62
CA LEU A 117 3.48 -11.13 -3.70
C LEU A 117 2.74 -11.98 -4.75
N LYS A 118 3.35 -12.21 -5.92
CA LYS A 118 2.78 -13.08 -6.97
C LYS A 118 2.77 -14.57 -6.59
N CYS A 119 3.69 -14.99 -5.73
CA CYS A 119 3.87 -16.38 -5.34
C CYS A 119 3.14 -16.77 -4.05
N PHE A 120 2.30 -15.91 -3.47
CA PHE A 120 1.46 -16.30 -2.34
C PHE A 120 0.45 -17.37 -2.80
N PRO A 121 0.40 -18.55 -2.14
CA PRO A 121 -0.50 -19.65 -2.50
C PRO A 121 -1.97 -19.22 -2.60
N ASN A 122 -2.41 -18.36 -1.69
CA ASN A 122 -3.78 -17.86 -1.68
C ASN A 122 -4.05 -16.76 -2.73
N ALA A 123 -3.04 -16.23 -3.44
CA ALA A 123 -3.24 -15.19 -4.45
C ALA A 123 -4.24 -15.61 -5.55
N ILE A 124 -4.32 -16.91 -5.86
CA ILE A 124 -5.26 -17.47 -6.83
C ILE A 124 -6.69 -17.55 -6.26
N HIS A 125 -6.86 -17.82 -4.96
CA HIS A 125 -8.19 -17.88 -4.32
C HIS A 125 -8.75 -16.50 -3.96
N TRP A 126 -7.89 -15.47 -3.78
CA TRP A 126 -8.32 -14.08 -3.57
C TRP A 126 -8.88 -13.44 -4.84
N VAL A 127 -8.31 -13.74 -6.01
CA VAL A 127 -8.93 -13.36 -7.30
C VAL A 127 -10.32 -13.97 -7.41
N LEU A 128 -10.48 -15.24 -7.04
CA LEU A 128 -11.78 -15.93 -7.02
C LEU A 128 -12.75 -15.30 -6.00
N SER A 129 -12.28 -14.88 -4.82
CA SER A 129 -13.13 -14.26 -3.78
C SER A 129 -13.57 -12.83 -4.11
N MET A 130 -12.80 -12.06 -4.91
CA MET A 130 -13.22 -10.74 -5.40
C MET A 130 -14.17 -10.83 -6.60
N THR A 131 -14.11 -11.91 -7.39
CA THR A 131 -15.05 -12.15 -8.50
C THR A 131 -16.32 -12.90 -8.10
N CYS A 132 -16.39 -13.54 -6.93
CA CYS A 132 -17.55 -14.29 -6.45
C CYS A 132 -18.38 -13.60 -5.35
N LEU A 133 -18.29 -12.26 -5.22
CA LEU A 133 -19.25 -11.44 -4.47
C LEU A 133 -19.97 -10.47 -5.40
#